data_AF-A0A8B8WAM2-F1
#
_entry.id   AF-A0A8B8WAM2-F1
#
_cell.length_a   1.000
_cell.length_b   1.000
_cell.length_c   1.000
_cell.angle_alpha   90.00
_cell.angle_beta   90.00
_cell.angle_gamma   90.00
#
_symmetry.space_group_name_H-M   'P 1'
#
loop_
_entity.id
_entity.type
_entity.pdbx_description
1 polymer ?
#
loop_
_entity_poly.entity_id
_entity_poly.type
_entity_poly.pdbx_seq_one_letter_code
_entity_poly.pdbx_strand_id
1 'polypeptide(L)'
;MWMLALGGIFLAAAQACVFCRFPDHDLSGRLAQLCSQMEAQWKDCEVSWNFSAFALDDASLKKVTEKTHRVLRVIEIKGSLSSLLSYWKWLQKTKLPEYNREALCAPACRGSTILYNCSTCQGFEVYCWPRKRCFPGSHDLWEARILLLFVSGAVLLLGILSLAVEYSHLQAKSDL
;
A
#
# COMPACT_ATOMS: atom_id res chain seq x y z
N MET A 1 -28.05 10.73 -36.56
CA MET A 1 -27.69 10.36 -35.18
C MET A 1 -26.27 9.81 -35.17
N TRP A 2 -25.27 10.66 -34.98
CA TRP A 2 -23.89 10.23 -34.73
C TRP A 2 -23.49 10.84 -33.38
N MET A 3 -23.35 9.98 -32.38
CA MET A 3 -22.96 10.36 -31.03
C MET A 3 -21.49 10.77 -31.04
N LEU A 4 -21.22 12.06 -30.82
CA LEU A 4 -19.91 12.52 -30.41
C LEU A 4 -19.68 12.01 -28.98
N ALA A 5 -18.92 10.93 -28.85
CA ALA A 5 -18.33 10.54 -27.57
C ALA A 5 -17.29 11.60 -27.20
N LEU A 6 -17.73 12.65 -26.51
CA LEU A 6 -16.87 13.58 -25.79
C LEU A 6 -16.21 12.80 -24.65
N GLY A 7 -15.13 12.10 -24.98
CA GLY A 7 -14.15 11.64 -24.01
C GLY A 7 -13.47 12.86 -23.42
N GLY A 8 -14.12 13.48 -22.45
CA GLY A 8 -13.54 14.55 -21.65
C GLY A 8 -12.30 14.01 -20.98
N ILE A 9 -11.13 14.45 -21.45
CA ILE A 9 -9.89 14.38 -20.69
C ILE A 9 -10.16 15.29 -19.49
N PHE A 10 -10.58 14.71 -18.37
CA PHE A 10 -10.54 15.42 -17.10
C PHE A 10 -9.07 15.76 -16.88
N LEU A 11 -8.73 17.02 -17.14
CA LEU A 11 -7.53 17.65 -16.62
C LEU A 11 -7.62 17.44 -15.11
N ALA A 12 -6.96 16.40 -14.61
CA ALA A 12 -6.84 16.16 -13.19
C ALA A 12 -6.10 17.37 -12.65
N ALA A 13 -6.86 18.32 -12.12
CA ALA A 13 -6.32 19.36 -11.27
C ALA A 13 -5.39 18.65 -10.29
N ALA A 14 -4.16 19.15 -10.15
CA ALA A 14 -3.14 18.58 -9.28
C ALA A 14 -3.64 18.60 -7.84
N GLN A 15 -4.46 17.62 -7.50
CA GLN A 15 -5.03 17.39 -6.20
C GLN A 15 -4.08 16.42 -5.55
N ALA A 16 -3.50 16.80 -4.41
CA ALA A 16 -2.58 15.96 -3.68
C ALA A 16 -3.08 14.51 -3.61
N CYS A 17 -2.15 13.55 -3.62
CA CYS A 17 -2.43 12.11 -3.48
C CYS A 17 -3.49 11.80 -2.41
N VAL A 18 -3.53 12.57 -1.31
CA VAL A 18 -4.49 12.44 -0.20
C VAL A 18 -5.95 12.51 -0.65
N PHE A 19 -6.26 13.25 -1.72
CA PHE A 19 -7.61 13.47 -2.24
C PHE A 19 -8.00 12.51 -3.37
N CYS A 20 -7.04 12.00 -4.11
CA CYS A 20 -7.32 11.34 -5.39
C CYS A 20 -7.50 9.82 -5.28
N ARG A 21 -6.84 9.16 -4.32
CA ARG A 21 -6.87 7.68 -4.25
C ARG A 21 -8.07 7.13 -3.48
N PHE A 22 -8.55 7.88 -2.48
CA PHE A 22 -9.58 7.44 -1.54
C PHE A 22 -10.65 8.55 -1.40
N PRO A 23 -11.58 8.66 -2.36
CA PRO A 23 -12.53 9.77 -2.44
C PRO A 23 -13.73 9.65 -1.48
N ASP A 24 -13.87 8.54 -0.74
CA ASP A 24 -15.07 8.17 0.04
C ASP A 24 -15.53 9.21 1.08
N HIS A 25 -14.68 10.18 1.40
CA HIS A 25 -14.88 11.15 2.47
C HIS A 25 -15.11 12.60 2.01
N ASP A 26 -15.18 12.83 0.70
CA ASP A 26 -15.23 14.16 0.05
C ASP A 26 -14.30 15.19 0.73
N LEU A 27 -13.04 14.78 0.91
CA LEU A 27 -12.06 15.60 1.60
C LEU A 27 -11.80 16.93 0.89
N SER A 28 -11.85 16.92 -0.45
CA SER A 28 -11.63 18.12 -1.26
C SER A 28 -12.75 19.14 -1.07
N GLY A 29 -14.02 18.73 -1.14
CA GLY A 29 -15.15 19.64 -0.94
C GLY A 29 -15.18 20.23 0.47
N ARG A 30 -14.93 19.39 1.48
CA ARG A 30 -14.87 19.82 2.89
C ARG A 30 -13.71 20.77 3.16
N LEU A 31 -12.55 20.51 2.56
CA LEU A 31 -11.42 21.41 2.66
C LEU A 31 -11.71 22.77 2.00
N ALA A 32 -12.31 22.78 0.81
CA ALA A 32 -12.68 24.02 0.13
C ALA A 32 -13.61 24.88 1.00
N GLN A 33 -14.62 24.27 1.64
CA GLN A 33 -15.52 24.95 2.57
C GLN A 33 -14.80 25.53 3.81
N LEU A 34 -13.84 24.80 4.39
CA LEU A 34 -13.05 25.31 5.52
C LEU A 34 -12.07 26.41 5.09
N CYS A 35 -11.48 26.29 3.90
CA CYS A 35 -10.57 27.28 3.34
C CYS A 35 -11.28 28.60 3.01
N SER A 36 -12.52 28.56 2.47
CA SER A 36 -13.29 29.77 2.18
C SER A 36 -13.61 30.58 3.45
N GLN A 37 -13.73 29.91 4.60
CA GLN A 37 -13.91 30.57 5.90
C GLN A 37 -12.60 31.18 6.46
N MET A 38 -11.44 30.77 5.94
CA MET A 38 -10.13 31.19 6.38
C MET A 38 -9.41 32.15 5.44
N GLU A 39 -10.04 32.56 4.35
CA GLU A 39 -9.40 33.35 3.28
C GLU A 39 -8.75 34.65 3.81
N ALA A 40 -9.33 35.27 4.84
CA ALA A 40 -8.77 36.46 5.50
C ALA A 40 -7.49 36.19 6.32
N GLN A 41 -7.29 34.96 6.83
CA GLN A 41 -6.16 34.58 7.70
C GLN A 41 -5.11 33.74 6.99
N TRP A 42 -5.52 32.97 5.99
CA TRP A 42 -4.65 32.10 5.21
C TRP A 42 -5.00 32.20 3.73
N LYS A 43 -4.33 33.16 3.09
CA LYS A 43 -4.39 33.32 1.64
C LYS A 43 -3.85 32.06 0.96
N ASP A 44 -4.54 31.61 -0.09
CA ASP A 44 -4.19 30.42 -0.87
C ASP A 44 -4.22 29.11 -0.06
N CYS A 45 -5.16 29.02 0.90
CA CYS A 45 -5.39 27.82 1.72
C CYS A 45 -5.49 26.57 0.85
N GLU A 46 -6.38 26.51 -0.14
CA GLU A 46 -6.60 25.32 -0.97
C GLU A 46 -5.35 24.93 -1.80
N VAL A 47 -4.69 25.91 -2.42
CA VAL A 47 -3.49 25.70 -3.25
C VAL A 47 -2.33 25.11 -2.44
N SER A 48 -2.26 25.44 -1.14
CA SER A 48 -1.23 24.94 -0.23
C SER A 48 -1.30 23.42 -0.02
N TRP A 49 -2.41 22.76 -0.37
CA TRP A 49 -2.61 21.31 -0.20
C TRP A 49 -2.19 20.48 -1.42
N ASN A 50 -1.29 20.96 -2.29
CA ASN A 50 -0.88 20.22 -3.48
C ASN A 50 0.16 19.09 -3.22
N PHE A 51 0.94 19.16 -2.14
CA PHE A 51 1.94 18.16 -1.72
C PHE A 51 2.80 17.53 -2.84
N SER A 52 3.07 18.26 -3.92
CA SER A 52 3.62 17.73 -5.17
C SER A 52 5.04 17.13 -5.04
N ALA A 53 5.76 17.49 -3.97
CA ALA A 53 7.11 16.99 -3.68
C ALA A 53 7.15 15.57 -3.10
N PHE A 54 6.00 14.96 -2.81
CA PHE A 54 5.93 13.68 -2.10
C PHE A 54 5.38 12.55 -2.97
N ALA A 55 5.78 11.33 -2.61
CA ALA A 55 5.17 10.10 -3.09
C ALA A 55 4.91 9.17 -1.89
N LEU A 56 3.78 8.48 -1.88
CA LEU A 56 3.37 7.65 -0.74
C LEU A 56 2.93 6.28 -1.23
N ASP A 57 3.24 5.23 -0.46
CA ASP A 57 2.66 3.92 -0.68
C ASP A 57 1.17 3.88 -0.27
N ASP A 58 0.44 2.88 -0.74
CA ASP A 58 -1.00 2.73 -0.50
C ASP A 58 -1.36 2.73 1.00
N ALA A 59 -0.57 2.06 1.85
CA ALA A 59 -0.87 1.96 3.28
C ALA A 59 -0.66 3.29 4.01
N SER A 60 0.41 4.01 3.67
CA SER A 60 0.65 5.36 4.19
C SER A 60 -0.41 6.34 3.71
N LEU A 61 -0.78 6.27 2.43
CA LEU A 61 -1.81 7.13 1.86
C LEU A 61 -3.16 6.94 2.54
N LYS A 62 -3.58 5.68 2.72
CA LYS A 62 -4.81 5.34 3.46
C LYS A 62 -4.80 5.91 4.89
N LYS A 63 -3.68 5.79 5.60
CA LYS A 63 -3.54 6.37 6.96
C LYS A 63 -3.69 7.89 6.96
N VAL A 64 -3.07 8.57 6.00
CA VAL A 64 -3.15 10.05 5.88
C VAL A 64 -4.56 10.50 5.53
N THR A 65 -5.22 9.85 4.56
CA THR A 65 -6.60 10.16 4.17
C THR A 65 -7.54 10.01 5.36
N GLU A 66 -7.49 8.87 6.07
CA GLU A 66 -8.32 8.64 7.26
C GLU A 66 -8.04 9.62 8.38
N LYS A 67 -6.76 9.94 8.64
CA LYS A 67 -6.39 10.95 9.64
C LYS A 67 -6.94 12.31 9.27
N THR A 68 -6.84 12.69 7.99
CA THR A 68 -7.31 13.98 7.47
C THR A 68 -8.82 14.08 7.58
N HIS A 69 -9.56 13.05 7.17
CA HIS A 69 -11.01 12.95 7.38
C HIS A 69 -11.41 13.27 8.83
N ARG A 70 -10.78 12.58 9.79
CA ARG A 70 -11.08 12.74 11.22
C ARG A 70 -10.74 14.13 11.73
N VAL A 71 -9.60 14.69 11.33
CA VAL A 71 -9.18 16.03 11.78
C VAL A 71 -10.08 17.11 11.21
N LEU A 72 -10.39 17.08 9.91
CA LEU A 72 -11.34 18.01 9.31
C LEU A 72 -12.69 17.95 10.01
N ARG A 73 -13.14 16.74 10.40
CA ARG A 73 -14.42 16.57 11.10
C ARG A 73 -14.42 17.21 12.48
N VAL A 74 -13.31 17.09 13.22
CA VAL A 74 -13.15 17.75 14.52
C VAL A 74 -13.13 19.27 14.35
N ILE A 75 -12.48 19.79 13.31
CA ILE A 75 -12.41 21.23 13.05
C ILE A 75 -13.81 21.77 12.71
N GLU A 76 -14.57 21.08 11.87
CA GLU A 76 -15.96 21.42 11.55
C GLU A 76 -16.84 21.48 12.81
N ILE A 77 -16.75 20.49 13.69
CA ILE A 77 -17.56 20.41 14.91
C ILE A 77 -17.17 21.50 15.92
N LYS A 78 -15.86 21.75 16.08
CA LYS A 78 -15.35 22.69 17.09
C LYS A 78 -15.27 24.14 16.59
N GLY A 79 -15.38 24.37 15.28
CA GLY A 79 -15.20 25.69 14.66
C GLY A 79 -13.77 26.24 14.77
N SER A 80 -12.79 25.43 15.14
CA SER A 80 -11.43 25.87 15.44
C SER A 80 -10.57 25.96 14.17
N LEU A 81 -10.87 26.93 13.30
CA LEU A 81 -10.26 27.11 11.98
C LEU A 81 -8.72 27.18 12.02
N SER A 82 -8.12 27.85 13.00
CA SER A 82 -6.66 27.92 13.19
C SER A 82 -5.98 26.54 13.30
N SER A 83 -6.71 25.51 13.72
CA SER A 83 -6.20 24.13 13.80
C SER A 83 -5.93 23.53 12.43
N LEU A 84 -6.58 24.01 11.37
CA LEU A 84 -6.34 23.55 9.99
C LEU A 84 -4.94 23.92 9.53
N LEU A 85 -4.52 25.17 9.76
CA LEU A 85 -3.18 25.63 9.41
C LEU A 85 -2.11 24.85 10.18
N SER A 86 -2.34 24.61 11.48
CA SER A 86 -1.46 23.80 12.33
C SER A 86 -1.36 22.36 11.83
N TYR A 87 -2.48 21.78 11.43
CA TYR A 87 -2.53 20.42 10.88
C TYR A 87 -1.82 20.33 9.52
N TRP A 88 -2.07 21.28 8.62
CA TRP A 88 -1.36 21.35 7.33
C TRP A 88 0.16 21.47 7.52
N LYS A 89 0.63 22.35 8.43
CA LYS A 89 2.06 22.48 8.75
C LYS A 89 2.66 21.17 9.23
N TRP A 90 1.97 20.47 10.13
CA TRP A 90 2.40 19.16 10.63
C TRP A 90 2.44 18.10 9.51
N LEU A 91 1.44 18.10 8.65
CA LEU A 91 1.36 17.17 7.52
C LEU A 91 2.54 17.39 6.55
N GLN A 92 2.77 18.64 6.13
CA GLN A 92 3.83 19.02 5.20
C GLN A 92 5.24 18.79 5.77
N LYS A 93 5.49 19.19 7.02
CA LYS A 93 6.87 19.22 7.58
C LYS A 93 7.27 17.94 8.30
N THR A 94 6.31 17.15 8.77
CA THR A 94 6.60 15.99 9.62
C THR A 94 6.08 14.72 8.99
N LYS A 95 4.76 14.63 8.76
CA LYS A 95 4.15 13.33 8.48
C LYS A 95 4.38 12.83 7.06
N LEU A 96 4.26 13.70 6.05
CA LEU A 96 4.56 13.31 4.66
C LEU A 96 6.04 12.99 4.44
N PRO A 97 7.01 13.75 4.97
CA PRO A 97 8.42 13.36 4.91
C PRO A 97 8.73 12.02 5.59
N GLU A 98 8.12 11.73 6.74
CA GLU A 98 8.26 10.46 7.45
C GLU A 98 7.79 9.30 6.56
N TYR A 99 6.56 9.37 6.05
CA TYR A 99 6.03 8.33 5.18
C TYR A 99 6.75 8.20 3.85
N ASN A 100 7.18 9.31 3.24
CA ASN A 100 7.95 9.24 2.00
C ASN A 100 9.29 8.51 2.23
N ARG A 101 9.96 8.72 3.38
CA ARG A 101 11.19 7.98 3.72
C ARG A 101 10.92 6.49 3.99
N GLU A 102 9.83 6.16 4.68
CA GLU A 102 9.44 4.77 4.93
C GLU A 102 9.05 4.04 3.64
N ALA A 103 8.35 4.74 2.74
CA ALA A 103 7.88 4.21 1.47
C ALA A 103 9.03 3.93 0.48
N LEU A 104 10.16 4.63 0.62
CA LEU A 104 11.42 4.36 -0.08
C LEU A 104 12.18 3.15 0.51
N CYS A 105 11.45 2.15 0.99
CA CYS A 105 11.94 0.80 1.27
C CYS A 105 12.71 0.61 2.59
N ALA A 106 12.46 1.44 3.60
CA ALA A 106 12.97 1.23 4.96
C ALA A 106 11.80 1.00 5.95
N PRO A 107 11.77 -0.06 6.79
CA PRO A 107 12.61 -1.27 6.85
C PRO A 107 11.90 -2.49 6.22
N ALA A 108 10.94 -2.29 5.33
CA ALA A 108 10.12 -3.38 4.79
C ALA A 108 10.77 -4.03 3.55
N CYS A 109 11.22 -5.27 3.71
CA CYS A 109 11.88 -6.03 2.66
C CYS A 109 10.86 -6.72 1.75
N ARG A 110 10.28 -5.94 0.83
CA ARG A 110 9.15 -6.34 -0.02
C ARG A 110 9.53 -6.64 -1.48
N GLY A 111 10.78 -6.38 -1.88
CA GLY A 111 11.23 -6.54 -3.28
C GLY A 111 10.84 -5.35 -4.16
N SER A 112 9.56 -5.02 -4.25
CA SER A 112 9.08 -3.77 -4.85
C SER A 112 7.85 -3.23 -4.11
N THR A 113 7.53 -1.95 -4.33
CA THR A 113 6.29 -1.34 -3.87
C THR A 113 5.80 -0.31 -4.89
N ILE A 114 4.50 -0.04 -4.89
CA ILE A 114 3.91 1.03 -5.71
C ILE A 114 3.84 2.29 -4.85
N LEU A 115 4.40 3.37 -5.37
CA LEU A 115 4.25 4.71 -4.82
C LEU A 115 3.32 5.54 -5.69
N TYR A 116 2.51 6.39 -5.08
CA TYR A 116 1.63 7.33 -5.77
C TYR A 116 2.24 8.72 -5.74
N ASN A 117 2.48 9.29 -6.92
CA ASN A 117 2.96 10.66 -7.06
C ASN A 117 1.87 11.64 -6.62
N CYS A 118 2.14 12.49 -5.64
CA CYS A 118 1.13 13.42 -5.12
C CYS A 118 0.79 14.57 -6.07
N SER A 119 1.60 14.82 -7.11
CA SER A 119 1.30 15.80 -8.17
C SER A 119 0.30 15.25 -9.21
N THR A 120 0.48 13.99 -9.63
CA THR A 120 -0.28 13.40 -10.74
C THR A 120 -1.29 12.32 -10.32
N CYS A 121 -1.26 11.90 -9.05
CA CYS A 121 -1.93 10.71 -8.53
C CYS A 121 -1.62 9.41 -9.29
N GLN A 122 -0.56 9.38 -10.10
CA GLN A 122 -0.18 8.16 -10.81
C GLN A 122 0.68 7.27 -9.92
N GLY A 123 0.36 5.97 -9.93
CA GLY A 123 1.16 4.93 -9.30
C GLY A 123 2.38 4.60 -10.17
N PHE A 124 3.54 4.47 -9.55
CA PHE A 124 4.76 3.99 -10.18
C PHE A 124 5.46 2.98 -9.27
N GLU A 125 6.09 1.99 -9.87
CA GLU A 125 6.81 0.96 -9.12
C GLU A 125 8.19 1.45 -8.71
N VAL A 126 8.55 1.21 -7.46
CA VAL A 126 9.91 1.39 -6.95
C VAL A 126 10.46 0.07 -6.45
N TYR A 127 11.72 -0.20 -6.79
CA TYR A 127 12.41 -1.40 -6.34
C TYR A 127 12.96 -1.20 -4.94
N CYS A 128 12.55 -2.10 -4.05
CA CYS A 128 12.99 -2.16 -2.67
C CYS A 128 14.11 -3.17 -2.48
N TRP A 129 14.71 -3.16 -1.29
CA TRP A 129 15.69 -4.18 -0.96
C TRP A 129 15.07 -5.57 -1.10
N PRO A 130 15.72 -6.49 -1.83
CA PRO A 130 15.24 -7.85 -1.96
C PRO A 130 15.31 -8.54 -0.61
N ARG A 131 14.36 -9.44 -0.35
CA ARG A 131 14.25 -10.16 0.93
C ARG A 131 15.55 -10.85 1.35
N LYS A 132 16.29 -11.40 0.38
CA LYS A 132 17.61 -12.03 0.59
C LYS A 132 18.67 -11.08 1.12
N ARG A 133 18.64 -9.80 0.73
CA ARG A 133 19.58 -8.78 1.21
C ARG A 133 19.30 -8.38 2.65
N CYS A 134 18.03 -8.34 3.03
CA CYS A 134 17.64 -8.01 4.39
C CYS A 134 17.79 -9.15 5.39
N PHE A 135 17.53 -10.38 4.94
CA PHE A 135 17.59 -11.58 5.77
C PHE A 135 18.61 -12.56 5.19
N PRO A 136 19.92 -12.27 5.33
CA PRO A 136 20.96 -13.20 4.92
C PRO A 136 20.84 -14.47 5.77
N GLY A 137 20.41 -15.57 5.16
CA GLY A 137 20.20 -16.86 5.84
C GLY A 137 18.73 -17.24 6.09
N SER A 138 17.75 -16.41 5.71
CA SER A 138 16.39 -16.96 5.56
C SER A 138 16.44 -17.92 4.37
N HIS A 139 16.41 -19.23 4.61
CA HIS A 139 16.15 -20.19 3.53
C HIS A 139 14.87 -19.75 2.82
N ASP A 140 14.92 -19.70 1.49
CA ASP A 140 13.71 -19.42 0.73
C ASP A 140 12.71 -20.50 1.16
N LEU A 141 11.53 -20.09 1.65
CA LEU A 141 10.45 -21.02 2.00
C LEU A 141 10.14 -21.99 0.85
N TRP A 142 10.48 -21.56 -0.37
CA TRP A 142 10.49 -22.37 -1.59
C TRP A 142 11.47 -23.54 -1.54
N GLU A 143 12.72 -23.34 -1.14
CA GLU A 143 13.72 -24.41 -0.96
C GLU A 143 13.30 -25.36 0.15
N ALA A 144 12.81 -24.84 1.28
CA ALA A 144 12.30 -25.66 2.37
C ALA A 144 11.08 -26.50 1.92
N ARG A 145 10.20 -25.91 1.11
CA ARG A 145 9.04 -26.62 0.53
C ARG A 145 9.47 -27.70 -0.46
N ILE A 146 10.47 -27.45 -1.30
CA ILE A 146 11.02 -28.46 -2.22
C ILE A 146 11.63 -29.62 -1.43
N LEU A 147 12.43 -29.33 -0.40
CA LEU A 147 13.05 -30.37 0.43
C LEU A 147 11.99 -31.21 1.15
N LEU A 148 10.95 -30.60 1.70
CA LEU A 148 9.83 -31.32 2.32
C LEU A 148 9.10 -32.22 1.32
N LEU A 149 8.88 -31.74 0.09
CA LEU A 149 8.27 -32.55 -0.97
C LEU A 149 9.15 -33.75 -1.36
N PHE A 150 10.47 -33.56 -1.44
CA PHE A 150 11.40 -34.65 -1.70
C PHE A 150 11.43 -35.69 -0.57
N VAL A 151 11.54 -35.24 0.68
CA VAL A 151 11.57 -36.14 1.85
C VAL A 151 10.26 -36.92 1.97
N SER A 152 9.11 -36.24 1.84
CA SER A 152 7.81 -36.91 1.88
C SER A 152 7.62 -37.89 0.73
N GLY A 153 8.04 -37.55 -0.49
CA GLY A 153 8.04 -38.45 -1.64
C GLY A 153 8.91 -39.70 -1.42
N ALA A 154 10.11 -39.53 -0.86
CA ALA A 154 11.00 -40.65 -0.57
C ALA A 154 10.41 -41.60 0.48
N VAL A 155 9.81 -41.07 1.56
CA VAL A 155 9.15 -41.89 2.59
C VAL A 155 7.96 -42.66 2.02
N LEU A 156 7.15 -42.03 1.17
CA LEU A 156 6.03 -42.70 0.51
C LEU A 156 6.50 -43.84 -0.40
N LEU A 157 7.54 -43.61 -1.19
CA LEU A 157 8.11 -44.65 -2.06
C LEU A 157 8.67 -45.84 -1.26
N LEU A 158 9.38 -45.56 -0.16
CA LEU A 158 9.87 -46.62 0.74
C LEU A 158 8.72 -47.40 1.38
N GLY A 159 7.64 -46.72 1.75
CA GLY A 159 6.42 -47.36 2.26
C GLY A 159 5.79 -48.30 1.22
N ILE A 160 5.64 -47.83 -0.03
CA ILE A 160 5.09 -48.64 -1.14
C ILE A 160 5.98 -49.86 -1.42
N LEU A 161 7.30 -49.69 -1.46
CA LEU A 161 8.24 -50.80 -1.68
C LEU A 161 8.16 -51.82 -0.54
N SER A 162 8.07 -51.37 0.71
CA SER A 162 7.93 -52.25 1.86
C SER A 162 6.64 -53.07 1.78
N LEU A 163 5.53 -52.41 1.43
CA LEU A 163 4.23 -53.06 1.20
C LEU A 163 4.28 -54.09 0.06
N ALA A 164 4.96 -53.76 -1.05
CA ALA A 164 5.10 -54.67 -2.18
C ALA A 164 5.92 -55.91 -1.80
N VAL A 165 6.99 -55.75 -1.03
CA VAL A 165 7.82 -56.86 -0.54
C VAL A 165 7.03 -57.75 0.43
N GLU A 166 6.33 -57.16 1.40
CA GLU A 166 5.48 -57.91 2.33
C GLU A 166 4.36 -58.67 1.62
N TYR A 167 3.69 -58.02 0.65
CA TYR A 167 2.67 -58.66 -0.17
C TYR A 167 3.22 -59.85 -0.96
N SER A 168 4.38 -59.69 -1.60
CA SER A 168 5.05 -60.76 -2.34
C SER A 168 5.45 -61.93 -1.44
N HIS A 169 5.95 -61.64 -0.24
CA HIS A 169 6.33 -62.66 0.73
C HIS A 169 5.12 -63.42 1.27
N LEU A 170 3.99 -62.72 1.51
CA LEU A 170 2.74 -63.36 1.91
C LEU A 170 2.16 -64.23 0.80
N GLN A 171 2.22 -63.77 -0.45
CA GLN A 171 1.75 -64.55 -1.61
C GLN A 171 2.61 -65.80 -1.83
N ALA A 172 3.94 -65.68 -1.73
CA ALA A 172 4.84 -66.85 -1.80
C ALA A 172 4.59 -67.86 -0.67
N LYS A 173 4.09 -67.42 0.49
CA LYS A 173 3.72 -68.30 1.60
C LYS A 173 2.33 -68.93 1.43
N SER A 174 1.40 -68.31 0.69
CA SER A 174 0.09 -68.90 0.40
C SER A 174 0.14 -69.95 -0.71
N ASP A 175 1.15 -69.89 -1.57
CA ASP A 175 1.34 -70.81 -2.70
C ASP A 175 2.12 -72.10 -2.31
N LEU A 176 2.49 -72.26 -1.03
CA LEU A 176 3.14 -73.46 -0.46
C LEU A 176 2.17 -74.24 0.44
#